data_AF-A0A945ANT2-F1
#
_entry.id   AF-A0A945ANT2-F1
#
_cell.length_a   1.000
_cell.length_b   1.000
_cell.length_c   1.000
_cell.angle_alpha   90.00
_cell.angle_beta   90.00
_cell.angle_gamma   90.00
#
_symmetry.space_group_name_H-M   'P 1'
#
loop_
_entity.id
_entity.type
_entity.pdbx_description
1 polymer ?
#
loop_
_entity_poly.entity_id
_entity_poly.type
_entity_poly.pdbx_seq_one_letter_code
_entity_poly.pdbx_strand_id
1 'polypeptide(L)'
;MSLLIIFIFGDHGLFQLYKLKQERKKVQEHITQLRENREELISEKNRLENDLDYIEKLARERFRMAKPGERVFKVIPKKDPKKSDS
;
A
#
# COMPACT_ATOMS: atom_id res chain seq x y z
N MET A 1 -35.39 25.13 33.22
CA MET A 1 -34.95 24.49 31.96
C MET A 1 -33.55 24.94 31.51
N SER A 2 -33.15 26.20 31.70
CA SER A 2 -31.83 26.69 31.25
C SER A 2 -30.62 26.05 31.97
N LEU A 3 -30.74 25.66 33.24
CA LEU A 3 -29.63 25.03 33.99
C LEU A 3 -29.24 23.65 33.46
N LEU A 4 -30.20 22.87 32.95
CA LEU A 4 -29.94 21.54 32.37
C LEU A 4 -29.17 21.62 31.05
N ILE A 5 -29.49 22.62 30.24
CA ILE A 5 -28.80 22.87 28.96
C ILE A 5 -27.36 23.28 29.23
N ILE A 6 -27.13 24.16 30.20
CA ILE A 6 -25.77 24.58 30.60
C ILE A 6 -24.98 23.40 31.22
N PHE A 7 -25.64 22.44 31.88
CA PHE A 7 -24.95 21.26 32.42
C PHE A 7 -24.53 20.25 31.32
N ILE A 8 -25.31 20.16 30.23
CA ILE A 8 -25.00 19.29 29.09
C ILE A 8 -24.01 19.95 28.12
N PHE A 9 -24.09 21.28 27.96
CA PHE A 9 -23.34 22.07 26.97
C PHE A 9 -22.26 23.00 27.56
N GLY A 10 -22.17 23.19 28.87
CA GLY A 10 -21.18 24.06 29.51
C GLY A 10 -19.81 23.40 29.60
N ASP A 11 -18.80 24.09 29.07
CA ASP A 11 -17.33 23.94 29.03
C ASP A 11 -16.68 22.53 29.07
N HIS A 12 -17.18 21.56 29.83
CA HIS A 12 -16.67 20.19 29.94
C HIS A 12 -17.77 19.12 30.04
N GLY A 13 -18.94 19.39 29.44
CA GLY A 13 -20.10 18.49 29.49
C GLY A 13 -19.93 17.16 28.73
N LEU A 14 -20.90 16.26 28.93
CA LEU A 14 -21.01 14.90 28.36
C LEU A 14 -20.70 14.81 26.84
N PHE A 15 -20.96 15.87 26.09
CA PHE A 15 -20.65 15.94 24.66
C PHE A 15 -19.15 15.83 24.38
N GLN A 16 -18.30 16.47 25.18
CA GLN A 16 -16.85 16.40 25.01
C GLN A 16 -16.31 15.02 25.36
N LEU A 17 -16.88 14.37 26.39
CA LEU A 17 -16.59 12.98 26.72
C LEU A 17 -17.00 12.02 25.59
N TYR A 18 -18.18 12.24 24.99
CA TYR A 18 -18.64 11.46 23.84
C TYR A 18 -17.72 11.63 22.63
N LYS A 19 -17.34 12.87 22.31
CA LYS A 19 -16.38 13.18 21.24
C LYS A 19 -15.03 12.52 21.49
N LEU A 20 -14.50 12.61 22.71
CA LEU A 20 -13.24 11.99 23.09
C LEU A 20 -13.30 10.46 23.01
N LYS A 21 -14.42 9.85 23.40
CA LYS A 21 -14.64 8.41 23.27
C LYS A 21 -14.67 7.98 21.80
N GLN A 22 -15.30 8.76 20.93
CA GLN A 22 -15.31 8.51 19.49
C GLN A 22 -13.92 8.67 18.86
N GLU A 23 -13.16 9.70 19.24
CA GLU A 23 -11.78 9.88 18.78
C GLU A 23 -10.89 8.72 19.22
N ARG A 24 -11.00 8.28 20.48
CA ARG A 24 -10.30 7.08 20.97
C ARG A 24 -10.68 5.83 20.17
N LYS A 25 -11.97 5.62 19.87
CA LYS A 25 -12.41 4.48 19.07
C LYS A 25 -11.80 4.49 17.67
N LYS A 26 -11.82 5.65 17.00
CA LYS A 26 -11.21 5.82 15.66
C LYS A 26 -9.72 5.56 15.69
N VAL A 27 -8.98 6.13 16.65
CA VAL A 27 -7.55 5.89 16.78
C VAL A 27 -7.27 4.40 17.03
N GLN A 28 -8.07 3.74 17.86
CA GLN A 28 -7.92 2.31 18.11
C GLN A 28 -8.19 1.46 16.87
N GLU A 29 -9.22 1.79 16.09
CA GLU A 29 -9.52 1.13 14.80
C GLU A 29 -8.37 1.32 13.81
N HIS A 30 -7.81 2.52 13.72
CA HIS A 30 -6.66 2.80 12.87
C HIS A 30 -5.45 1.97 13.31
N ILE A 31 -5.18 1.87 14.62
CA ILE A 31 -4.09 1.02 15.14
C ILE A 31 -4.30 -0.44 14.74
N THR A 32 -5.52 -0.95 14.84
CA THR A 32 -5.84 -2.33 14.44
C THR A 32 -5.58 -2.52 12.94
N GLN A 33 -6.10 -1.65 12.08
CA GLN A 33 -5.88 -1.70 10.63
C GLN A 33 -4.38 -1.61 10.27
N LEU A 34 -3.63 -0.72 10.93
CA LEU A 34 -2.19 -0.58 10.73
C LEU A 34 -1.42 -1.85 11.13
N ARG A 35 -1.88 -2.56 12.16
CA ARG A 35 -1.28 -3.84 12.57
C ARG A 35 -1.55 -4.94 11.56
N GLU A 36 -2.80 -5.05 11.10
CA GLU A 36 -3.19 -6.02 10.06
C GLU A 36 -2.38 -5.79 8.76
N ASN A 37 -2.31 -4.54 8.29
CA ASN A 37 -1.52 -4.18 7.10
C ASN A 37 -0.03 -4.48 7.30
N ARG A 38 0.49 -4.26 8.51
CA ARG A 38 1.90 -4.58 8.83
C ARG A 38 2.15 -6.08 8.76
N GLU A 39 1.24 -6.90 9.28
CA GLU A 39 1.37 -8.36 9.21
C GLU A 39 1.31 -8.86 7.77
N GLU A 40 0.41 -8.31 6.95
CA GLU A 40 0.32 -8.61 5.52
C GLU A 40 1.62 -8.26 4.79
N LEU A 41 2.15 -7.05 5.01
CA LEU A 41 3.41 -6.60 4.40
C LEU A 41 4.62 -7.42 4.88
N ILE A 42 4.66 -7.86 6.14
CA ILE A 42 5.72 -8.73 6.65
C ILE A 42 5.63 -10.11 5.98
N SER A 43 4.42 -10.64 5.82
CA SER A 43 4.20 -11.91 5.10
C SER A 43 4.65 -11.79 3.64
N GLU A 44 4.26 -10.72 2.96
CA GLU A 44 4.70 -10.44 1.59
C GLU A 44 6.23 -10.29 1.51
N LYS A 45 6.82 -9.48 2.39
CA LYS A 45 8.27 -9.32 2.48
C LYS A 45 9.00 -10.65 2.68
N ASN A 46 8.52 -11.50 3.60
CA ASN A 46 9.09 -12.83 3.81
C ASN A 46 8.99 -13.70 2.57
N ARG A 47 7.89 -13.62 1.82
CA ARG A 47 7.72 -14.36 0.56
C ARG A 47 8.68 -13.86 -0.53
N LEU A 48 8.93 -12.55 -0.61
CA LEU A 48 9.95 -12.02 -1.50
C LEU A 48 11.35 -12.45 -1.06
N GLU A 49 11.72 -12.25 0.21
CA GLU A 49 13.10 -12.46 0.68
C GLU A 49 13.53 -13.93 0.71
N ASN A 50 12.62 -14.86 0.98
CA ASN A 50 12.97 -16.28 1.14
C ASN A 50 12.82 -17.12 -0.15
N ASP A 51 12.34 -16.51 -1.25
CA ASP A 51 12.20 -17.18 -2.55
C ASP A 51 13.08 -16.47 -3.58
N LEU A 52 14.37 -16.86 -3.60
CA LEU A 52 15.37 -16.34 -4.53
C LEU A 52 14.97 -16.58 -6.00
N ASP A 53 14.26 -17.68 -6.28
CA ASP A 53 13.76 -17.98 -7.63
C ASP A 53 12.63 -17.02 -8.04
N TYR A 54 11.76 -16.63 -7.10
CA TYR A 54 10.74 -15.60 -7.33
C TYR A 54 11.35 -14.21 -7.59
N ILE A 55 12.36 -13.80 -6.81
CA ILE A 55 13.08 -12.54 -7.04
C ILE A 55 13.78 -12.55 -8.40
N GLU A 56 14.48 -13.64 -8.75
CA GLU A 56 15.18 -13.75 -10.03
C GLU A 56 14.20 -13.69 -11.21
N LYS A 57 13.06 -14.37 -11.10
CA LYS A 57 11.99 -14.31 -12.11
C LYS A 57 11.43 -12.91 -12.25
N LEU A 58 11.14 -12.21 -11.15
CA LEU A 58 10.62 -10.84 -11.18
C LEU A 58 11.62 -9.85 -11.78
N ALA A 59 12.90 -9.97 -11.42
CA ALA A 59 13.98 -9.13 -11.94
C ALA A 59 14.16 -9.31 -13.46
N ARG A 60 14.10 -10.57 -13.94
CA ARG A 60 14.22 -10.88 -15.38
C ARG A 60 12.98 -10.49 -16.17
N GLU A 61 11.77 -10.75 -15.67
CA GLU A 61 10.51 -10.54 -16.41
C GLU A 61 10.02 -9.09 -16.38
N ARG A 62 9.97 -8.46 -15.19
CA ARG A 62 9.41 -7.11 -15.02
C ARG A 62 10.44 -6.02 -15.27
N PHE A 63 11.67 -6.24 -14.80
CA PHE A 63 12.71 -5.22 -14.84
C PHE A 63 13.75 -5.45 -15.93
N ARG A 64 13.69 -6.59 -16.65
CA ARG A 64 14.67 -6.99 -17.69
C ARG A 64 16.11 -6.90 -17.19
N MET A 65 16.32 -7.12 -15.89
CA MET A 65 17.64 -7.13 -15.28
C MET A 65 18.37 -8.42 -15.69
N ALA A 66 19.66 -8.28 -15.96
CA ALA A 66 20.56 -9.40 -16.28
C ALA A 66 21.87 -9.24 -15.50
N LYS A 67 22.55 -10.36 -15.23
CA LYS A 67 23.84 -10.32 -14.52
C LYS A 67 24.90 -9.59 -15.36
N PRO A 68 25.94 -9.01 -14.75
CA PRO A 68 27.03 -8.39 -15.49
C PRO A 68 27.66 -9.41 -16.46
N GLY A 69 27.50 -9.20 -17.77
CA GLY A 69 27.96 -10.12 -18.83
C GLY A 69 26.87 -10.87 -19.59
N GLU A 70 25.61 -10.84 -19.16
CA GLU A 70 24.47 -11.43 -19.88
C GLU A 70 23.82 -10.41 -20.84
N ARG A 71 23.46 -10.83 -22.08
CA ARG A 71 22.85 -9.97 -23.10
C ARG A 71 21.32 -10.07 -23.06
N VAL A 72 20.63 -8.97 -22.74
CA VAL A 72 19.16 -8.89 -22.75
C VAL A 72 18.66 -8.70 -24.19
N PHE A 73 18.00 -9.72 -24.74
CA PHE A 73 17.39 -9.64 -26.07
C PHE A 73 16.00 -9.02 -25.98
N LYS A 74 15.87 -7.77 -26.42
CA LYS A 74 14.56 -7.14 -26.67
C LYS A 74 14.08 -7.58 -28.05
N VAL A 75 13.00 -8.36 -28.11
CA VAL A 75 12.35 -8.68 -29.39
C VAL A 75 11.72 -7.40 -29.93
N ILE A 76 12.37 -6.76 -30.90
CA ILE A 76 11.79 -5.65 -31.65
C ILE A 76 11.02 -6.30 -32.80
N PRO A 77 9.69 -6.10 -32.92
CA PRO A 77 8.97 -6.57 -34.10
C PRO A 77 9.59 -5.91 -35.33
N LYS A 78 9.97 -6.75 -36.31
CA LYS A 78 10.60 -6.32 -37.55
C LYS A 78 9.62 -5.36 -38.24
N LYS A 79 10.03 -4.09 -38.40
CA LYS A 79 9.27 -3.14 -39.21
C LYS A 79 9.26 -3.69 -40.63
N ASP A 80 8.08 -4.09 -41.11
CA ASP A 80 7.92 -4.65 -42.45
C ASP A 80 8.51 -3.69 -43.50
N PRO A 81 9.23 -4.22 -44.50
CA PRO A 81 9.93 -3.40 -45.48
C PRO A 81 8.92 -2.56 -46.28
N LYS A 82 9.21 -1.27 -46.40
CA LYS A 82 8.50 -0.33 -47.27
C LYS A 82 8.24 -0.99 -48.64
N LYS A 83 6.98 -1.03 -49.04
CA LYS A 83 6.55 -1.37 -50.40
C LYS A 83 6.88 -0.20 -51.32
N SER A 84 7.79 -0.47 -52.25
CA SER A 84 7.85 -0.05 -53.66
C SER A 84 7.39 1.36 -54.05
N ASP A 85 8.34 2.06 -54.67
CA ASP A 85 8.16 3.13 -55.65
C ASP A 85 6.94 2.94 -56.57
N SER A 86 6.25 4.04 -56.84
CA SER A 86 5.60 4.37 -58.11
C SER A 86 5.56 5.88 -58.23
#